data_AF-A0A534S1J1-F1
#
_entry.id   AF-A0A534S1J1-F1
#
_cell.length_a   1.000
_cell.length_b   1.000
_cell.length_c   1.000
_cell.angle_alpha   90.00
_cell.angle_beta   90.00
_cell.angle_gamma   90.00
#
_symmetry.space_group_name_H-M   'P 1'
#
loop_
_entity.id
_entity.type
_entity.pdbx_description
1 polymer ?
#
loop_
_entity_poly.entity_id
_entity_poly.type
_entity_poly.pdbx_seq_one_letter_code
_entity_poly.pdbx_strand_id
1 'polypeptide(L)'
;MWHKGWATARLLAVACLVGLFVPAPAQGTPLFGPPPLLRITGMLLSPAAESGSRYPTLDVSIAGEPRTLYIREVKSLTSDDRGWPILRNLGSFLTLTGPPALIDRLDSEETRGRPLLIEGRLYVRERVLLLTAVESAEARVE
;
A
#
# COMPACT_ATOMS: atom_id res chain seq x y z
N MET A 1 -31.69 32.24 -55.08
CA MET A 1 -31.24 31.77 -56.41
C MET A 1 -30.04 30.85 -56.20
N TRP A 2 -30.21 29.57 -56.58
CA TRP A 2 -29.24 28.65 -57.21
C TRP A 2 -27.74 28.99 -57.17
N HIS A 3 -26.78 28.10 -56.87
CA HIS A 3 -26.51 26.71 -57.23
C HIS A 3 -25.43 26.18 -56.24
N LYS A 4 -24.96 24.94 -56.13
CA LYS A 4 -25.02 23.70 -56.92
C LYS A 4 -24.52 22.61 -55.96
N GLY A 5 -25.20 21.48 -55.90
CA GLY A 5 -24.69 20.29 -55.23
C GLY A 5 -23.60 19.62 -56.06
N TRP A 6 -22.65 18.98 -55.40
CA TRP A 6 -21.87 17.88 -55.96
C TRP A 6 -21.85 16.73 -54.96
N ALA A 7 -22.50 15.65 -55.37
CA ALA A 7 -22.36 14.34 -54.77
C ALA A 7 -20.92 13.88 -54.94
N THR A 8 -20.30 13.45 -53.85
CA THR A 8 -19.13 12.56 -53.90
C THR A 8 -19.35 11.45 -52.89
N ALA A 9 -19.62 10.26 -53.43
CA ALA A 9 -19.68 9.02 -52.70
C ALA A 9 -18.31 8.77 -52.04
N ARG A 10 -18.29 8.72 -50.71
CA ARG A 10 -17.12 8.33 -49.93
C ARG A 10 -17.25 6.85 -49.61
N LEU A 11 -16.51 6.03 -50.35
CA LEU A 11 -16.19 4.65 -50.01
C LEU A 11 -15.49 4.64 -48.64
N LEU A 12 -16.18 4.16 -47.62
CA LEU A 12 -15.65 3.92 -46.28
C LEU A 12 -14.98 2.55 -46.27
N ALA A 13 -13.67 2.52 -46.49
CA ALA A 13 -12.85 1.36 -46.20
C ALA A 13 -12.47 1.42 -44.71
N VAL A 14 -13.23 0.70 -43.87
CA VAL A 14 -12.93 0.53 -42.45
C VAL A 14 -11.87 -0.56 -42.32
N ALA A 15 -10.60 -0.17 -42.26
CA ALA A 15 -9.51 -1.07 -41.92
C ALA A 15 -9.54 -1.37 -40.41
N CYS A 16 -10.05 -2.54 -40.04
CA CYS A 16 -9.97 -3.06 -38.68
C CYS A 16 -8.51 -3.39 -38.33
N LEU A 17 -7.83 -2.48 -37.65
CA LEU A 17 -6.52 -2.72 -37.06
C LEU A 17 -6.73 -3.48 -35.74
N VAL A 18 -6.80 -4.82 -35.80
CA VAL A 18 -6.81 -5.66 -34.60
C VAL A 18 -5.38 -5.68 -34.05
N GLY A 19 -5.10 -4.78 -33.11
CA GLY A 19 -3.85 -4.74 -32.38
C GLY A 19 -3.69 -6.04 -31.58
N LEU A 20 -2.72 -6.86 -31.99
CA LEU A 20 -2.20 -7.98 -31.20
C LEU A 20 -1.59 -7.42 -29.91
N PHE A 21 -2.38 -7.37 -28.85
CA PHE A 21 -1.86 -7.23 -27.49
C PHE A 21 -1.09 -8.51 -27.16
N VAL A 22 0.23 -8.47 -27.30
CA VAL A 22 1.11 -9.46 -26.70
C VAL A 22 1.15 -9.14 -25.20
N PRO A 23 0.60 -9.97 -24.30
CA PRO A 23 0.81 -9.78 -22.88
C PRO A 23 2.30 -9.99 -22.62
N ALA A 24 3.02 -8.90 -22.33
CA ALA A 24 4.38 -9.01 -21.83
C ALA A 24 4.33 -9.83 -20.53
N PRO A 25 5.16 -10.88 -20.37
CA PRO A 25 5.26 -11.55 -19.09
C PRO A 25 5.73 -10.51 -18.08
N ALA A 26 4.87 -10.20 -17.11
CA ALA A 26 5.27 -9.42 -15.95
C ALA A 26 6.47 -10.14 -15.32
N GLN A 27 7.67 -9.56 -15.45
CA GLN A 27 8.86 -10.04 -14.78
C GLN A 27 8.70 -9.75 -13.29
N GLY A 28 7.91 -10.59 -12.61
CA GLY A 28 7.91 -10.64 -11.16
C GLY A 28 9.29 -11.12 -10.73
N THR A 29 10.03 -10.25 -10.04
CA THR A 29 11.22 -10.66 -9.31
C THR A 29 10.84 -11.87 -8.46
N PRO A 30 11.66 -12.94 -8.45
CA PRO A 30 11.36 -14.10 -7.64
C PRO A 30 11.39 -13.69 -6.16
N LEU A 31 10.21 -13.62 -5.52
CA LEU A 31 9.99 -13.42 -4.08
C LEU A 31 10.49 -14.62 -3.23
N PHE A 32 11.51 -15.36 -3.69
CA PHE A 32 12.01 -16.56 -3.03
C PHE A 32 13.06 -16.18 -1.98
N GLY A 33 12.56 -15.66 -0.87
CA GLY A 33 13.29 -15.45 0.39
C GLY A 33 12.29 -15.53 1.55
N PRO A 34 12.74 -15.71 2.79
CA PRO A 34 11.83 -15.64 3.93
C PRO A 34 11.10 -14.28 3.93
N PRO A 35 9.82 -14.23 4.35
CA PRO A 35 9.07 -12.99 4.43
C PRO A 35 9.86 -11.91 5.16
N PRO A 36 10.09 -10.73 4.55
CA PRO A 36 10.94 -9.71 5.13
C PRO A 36 10.35 -9.24 6.46
N LEU A 37 11.22 -9.06 7.45
CA LEU A 37 10.84 -8.45 8.72
C LEU A 37 10.93 -6.94 8.54
N LEU A 38 9.81 -6.25 8.75
CA LEU A 38 9.74 -4.80 8.63
C LEU A 38 9.51 -4.17 10.00
N ARG A 39 10.06 -2.97 10.16
CA ARG A 39 9.71 -2.02 11.22
C ARG A 39 9.12 -0.78 10.58
N ILE A 40 7.87 -0.49 10.90
CA ILE A 40 7.14 0.69 10.46
C ILE A 40 7.00 1.62 11.66
N THR A 41 7.44 2.85 11.51
CA THR A 41 7.23 3.89 12.51
C THR A 41 6.21 4.88 11.98
N GLY A 42 5.14 5.11 12.74
CA GLY A 42 3.98 5.83 12.22
C GLY A 42 2.93 6.17 13.27
N MET A 43 1.75 6.60 12.83
CA MET A 43 0.59 6.87 13.69
C MET A 43 -0.65 6.26 13.06
N LEU A 44 -1.48 5.60 13.86
CA LEU A 44 -2.79 5.15 13.40
C LEU A 44 -3.81 6.27 13.59
N LEU A 45 -4.49 6.61 12.49
CA LEU A 45 -5.51 7.63 12.43
C LEU A 45 -6.85 7.01 12.06
N SER A 46 -7.92 7.67 12.50
CA SER A 46 -9.27 7.36 12.02
C SER A 46 -9.39 7.69 10.52
N PRO A 47 -10.21 6.95 9.75
CA PRO A 47 -10.31 7.06 8.28
C PRO A 47 -10.68 8.45 7.72
N ALA A 48 -11.17 9.36 8.58
CA ALA A 48 -11.61 10.71 8.21
C ALA A 48 -10.62 11.82 8.59
N ALA A 49 -9.43 11.48 9.09
CA ALA A 49 -8.42 12.49 9.39
C ALA A 49 -7.84 13.03 8.06
N GLU A 50 -8.11 14.31 7.75
CA GLU A 50 -7.54 14.96 6.57
C GLU A 50 -6.01 14.88 6.60
N SER A 51 -5.44 14.18 5.63
CA SER A 51 -3.99 14.04 5.48
C SER A 51 -3.40 15.32 4.88
N GLY A 52 -3.37 16.39 5.67
CA GLY A 52 -2.67 17.64 5.34
C GLY A 52 -1.14 17.56 5.48
N SER A 53 -0.56 16.36 5.53
CA SER A 53 0.82 16.16 5.99
C SER A 53 1.76 15.63 4.91
N ARG A 54 3.06 15.94 5.06
CA ARG A 54 4.14 15.69 4.07
C ARG A 54 4.51 14.21 3.91
N TYR A 55 4.01 13.31 4.75
CA TYR A 55 4.44 11.91 4.76
C TYR A 55 3.37 10.99 4.17
N PRO A 56 3.79 9.86 3.58
CA PRO A 56 2.88 8.92 2.94
C PRO A 56 1.96 8.21 3.93
N THR A 57 0.75 7.91 3.46
CA THR A 57 -0.25 7.10 4.16
C THR A 57 -0.40 5.73 3.52
N LEU A 58 -0.89 4.77 4.30
CA LEU A 58 -1.27 3.44 3.86
C LEU A 58 -2.60 3.09 4.53
N ASP A 59 -3.59 2.64 3.75
CA ASP A 59 -4.81 2.12 4.35
C ASP A 59 -4.51 0.76 4.97
N VAL A 60 -4.98 0.55 6.19
CA VAL A 60 -4.79 -0.70 6.89
C VAL A 60 -6.10 -1.24 7.43
N SER A 61 -6.21 -2.56 7.55
CA SER A 61 -7.26 -3.20 8.33
C SER A 61 -6.68 -3.87 9.55
N ILE A 62 -7.30 -3.58 10.70
CA ILE A 62 -6.97 -4.17 11.99
C ILE A 62 -8.26 -4.82 12.49
N ALA A 63 -8.26 -6.15 12.69
CA ALA A 63 -9.45 -6.90 13.09
C ALA A 63 -10.70 -6.65 12.20
N GLY A 64 -10.51 -6.38 10.90
CA GLY A 64 -11.60 -6.08 9.97
C GLY A 64 -12.01 -4.60 9.90
N GLU A 65 -11.50 -3.78 10.81
CA GLU A 65 -11.80 -2.34 10.88
C GLU A 65 -10.81 -1.53 10.02
N PRO A 66 -11.28 -0.69 9.08
CA PRO A 66 -10.41 0.16 8.28
C PRO A 66 -9.83 1.30 9.13
N ARG A 67 -8.54 1.59 8.92
CA ARG A 67 -7.79 2.68 9.53
C ARG A 67 -6.78 3.24 8.53
N THR A 68 -6.27 4.43 8.81
CA THR A 68 -5.19 5.02 8.01
C THR A 68 -3.91 5.01 8.83
N LEU A 69 -2.88 4.33 8.33
CA LEU A 69 -1.55 4.36 8.91
C LEU A 69 -0.74 5.48 8.26
N TYR A 70 -0.40 6.46 9.07
CA TYR A 70 0.54 7.49 8.71
C TYR A 70 1.97 6.99 8.88
N ILE A 71 2.80 7.03 7.82
CA ILE A 71 4.12 6.41 7.87
C ILE A 71 5.23 7.46 7.88
N ARG A 72 5.94 7.53 9.01
CA ARG A 72 7.15 8.35 9.17
C ARG A 72 8.38 7.67 8.59
N GLU A 73 8.53 6.38 8.85
CA GLU A 73 9.72 5.61 8.48
C GLU A 73 9.38 4.12 8.28
N VAL A 74 10.10 3.47 7.37
CA VAL A 74 10.06 2.00 7.20
C VAL A 74 11.48 1.47 7.06
N LYS A 75 11.83 0.52 7.90
CA LYS A 75 13.10 -0.22 7.85
C LYS A 75 12.85 -1.68 7.54
N SER A 76 13.66 -2.25 6.66
CA SER A 76 13.83 -3.70 6.59
C SER A 76 14.78 -4.09 7.73
N LEU A 77 14.38 -5.07 8.53
CA LEU A 77 15.24 -5.68 9.55
C LEU A 77 15.91 -6.96 9.03
N THR A 78 15.53 -7.40 7.83
CA THR A 78 16.09 -8.58 7.13
C THR A 78 17.06 -8.22 6.00
N SER A 79 17.13 -6.96 5.59
CA SER A 79 18.05 -6.48 4.55
C SER A 79 18.47 -5.04 4.81
N ASP A 80 19.59 -4.63 4.24
CA ASP A 80 20.09 -3.24 4.31
C ASP A 80 19.27 -2.26 3.46
N ASP A 81 18.28 -2.76 2.72
CA ASP A 81 17.40 -1.94 1.90
C ASP A 81 16.48 -1.08 2.76
N ARG A 82 16.25 0.15 2.30
CA ARG A 82 15.17 1.01 2.82
C ARG A 82 13.86 0.25 2.60
N GLY A 83 13.08 -0.05 3.64
CA GLY A 83 11.88 -0.89 3.50
C GLY A 83 10.71 -0.21 2.73
N TRP A 84 10.85 1.08 2.42
CA TRP A 84 9.84 1.89 1.74
C TRP A 84 9.39 1.40 0.34
N PRO A 85 10.29 0.98 -0.57
CA PRO A 85 9.90 0.45 -1.88
C PRO A 85 9.04 -0.80 -1.77
N ILE A 86 9.22 -1.62 -0.72
CA ILE A 86 8.43 -2.83 -0.51
C ILE A 86 6.97 -2.48 -0.22
N LEU A 87 6.72 -1.50 0.66
CA LEU A 87 5.34 -1.06 0.95
C LEU A 87 4.72 -0.29 -0.22
N ARG A 88 5.49 0.53 -0.94
CA ARG A 88 5.00 1.26 -2.11
C ARG A 88 4.45 0.32 -3.19
N ASN A 89 5.06 -0.85 -3.35
CA ASN A 89 4.65 -1.84 -4.35
C ASN A 89 3.46 -2.71 -3.90
N LEU A 90 3.03 -2.61 -2.64
CA LEU A 90 1.94 -3.44 -2.09
C LEU A 90 0.53 -3.00 -2.55
N GLY A 91 0.41 -1.75 -2.99
CA GLY A 91 -0.86 -1.08 -3.29
C GLY A 91 -1.37 -0.23 -2.13
N SER A 92 -2.67 0.07 -2.11
CA SER A 92 -3.27 0.99 -1.14
C SER A 92 -3.59 0.38 0.22
N PHE A 93 -3.62 -0.95 0.35
CA PHE A 93 -4.18 -1.62 1.53
C PHE A 93 -3.31 -2.75 2.08
N LEU A 94 -3.17 -2.80 3.40
CA LEU A 94 -2.44 -3.82 4.16
C LEU A 94 -3.24 -4.32 5.37
N THR A 95 -3.36 -5.63 5.54
CA THR A 95 -3.98 -6.21 6.74
C THR A 95 -2.92 -6.37 7.84
N LEU A 96 -3.19 -5.84 9.03
CA LEU A 96 -2.39 -6.08 10.23
C LEU A 96 -3.04 -7.21 11.04
N THR A 97 -2.30 -8.28 11.29
CA THR A 97 -2.78 -9.45 12.03
C THR A 97 -1.71 -10.00 12.94
N GLY A 98 -2.07 -10.72 14.00
CA GLY A 98 -1.10 -11.28 14.93
C GLY A 98 -1.73 -11.73 16.24
N PRO A 99 -0.91 -12.01 17.27
CA PRO A 99 -1.37 -12.32 18.61
C PRO A 99 -2.38 -11.28 19.12
N PRO A 100 -3.47 -11.69 19.80
CA PRO A 100 -4.51 -10.78 20.28
C PRO A 100 -3.96 -9.58 21.06
N ALA A 101 -3.00 -9.81 21.96
CA ALA A 101 -2.37 -8.76 22.76
C ALA A 101 -1.71 -7.64 21.91
N LEU A 102 -1.18 -7.95 20.73
CA LEU A 102 -0.61 -6.93 19.83
C LEU A 102 -1.70 -6.16 19.09
N ILE A 103 -2.79 -6.83 18.70
CA ILE A 103 -3.95 -6.19 18.08
C ILE A 103 -4.64 -5.26 19.07
N ASP A 104 -4.87 -5.72 20.30
CA ASP A 104 -5.46 -4.91 21.37
C ASP A 104 -4.60 -3.68 21.65
N ARG A 105 -3.26 -3.82 21.60
CA ARG A 105 -2.35 -2.69 21.76
C ARG A 105 -2.44 -1.68 20.61
N LEU A 106 -2.77 -2.08 19.38
CA LEU A 106 -2.97 -1.12 18.27
C LEU A 106 -4.24 -0.28 18.45
N ASP A 107 -5.24 -0.77 19.17
CA ASP A 107 -6.52 -0.07 19.38
C ASP A 107 -6.67 0.55 20.77
N SER A 108 -5.69 0.36 21.65
CA SER A 108 -5.71 0.90 23.01
C SER A 108 -5.72 2.44 23.06
N GLU A 109 -6.32 3.02 24.09
CA GLU A 109 -6.28 4.48 24.32
C GLU A 109 -4.84 5.02 24.44
N GLU A 110 -3.90 4.19 24.90
CA GLU A 110 -2.49 4.58 25.03
C GLU A 110 -1.85 4.87 23.66
N THR A 111 -2.27 4.17 22.61
CA THR A 111 -1.64 4.20 21.29
C THR A 111 -2.41 5.04 20.27
N ARG A 112 -3.69 5.34 20.52
CA ARG A 112 -4.54 6.14 19.63
C ARG A 112 -3.96 7.52 19.38
N GLY A 113 -3.77 7.85 18.08
CA GLY A 113 -3.23 9.12 17.64
C GLY A 113 -1.79 9.38 18.07
N ARG A 114 -1.08 8.39 18.63
CA ARG A 114 0.31 8.52 19.07
C ARG A 114 1.29 7.84 18.12
N PRO A 115 2.56 8.27 18.10
CA PRO A 115 3.61 7.55 17.37
C PRO A 115 3.83 6.13 17.90
N LEU A 116 3.81 5.17 16.99
CA LEU A 116 4.01 3.75 17.23
C LEU A 116 5.16 3.22 16.39
N LEU A 117 5.81 2.19 16.93
CA LEU A 117 6.74 1.32 16.24
C LEU A 117 6.05 -0.04 16.09
N ILE A 118 5.82 -0.45 14.86
CA ILE A 118 5.14 -1.69 14.49
C ILE A 118 6.15 -2.58 13.79
N GLU A 119 6.38 -3.78 14.32
CA GLU A 119 7.20 -4.79 13.66
C GLU A 119 6.35 -5.95 13.18
N GLY A 120 6.70 -6.50 12.03
CA GLY A 120 6.05 -7.71 11.55
C GLY A 120 6.69 -8.29 10.30
N ARG A 121 6.34 -9.54 10.03
CA ARG A 121 6.71 -10.23 8.80
C ARG A 121 5.72 -9.89 7.71
N LEU A 122 6.22 -9.36 6.60
CA LEU A 122 5.39 -8.95 5.47
C LEU A 122 5.21 -10.10 4.48
N TYR A 123 3.97 -10.55 4.35
CA TYR A 123 3.51 -11.49 3.34
C TYR A 123 2.92 -10.70 2.17
N VAL A 124 3.78 -10.41 1.17
CA VAL A 124 3.47 -9.46 0.09
C VAL A 124 2.30 -9.92 -0.77
N ARG A 125 2.18 -11.23 -1.07
CA ARG A 125 1.11 -11.75 -1.93
C ARG A 125 -0.25 -11.64 -1.27
N GLU A 126 -0.29 -11.89 0.03
CA GLU A 126 -1.48 -11.87 0.88
C GLU A 126 -1.83 -10.45 1.34
N ARG A 127 -0.88 -9.51 1.21
CA ARG A 127 -0.96 -8.15 1.78
C ARG A 127 -1.21 -8.17 3.29
N VAL A 128 -0.47 -9.03 3.98
CA VAL A 128 -0.57 -9.22 5.42
C VAL A 128 0.75 -8.86 6.08
N LEU A 129 0.71 -8.02 7.10
CA LEU A 129 1.80 -7.87 8.05
C LEU A 129 1.46 -8.66 9.31
N LEU A 130 2.17 -9.77 9.50
CA LEU A 130 2.05 -10.57 10.71
C LEU A 130 2.88 -9.92 11.82
N LEU A 131 2.19 -9.31 12.77
CA LEU A 131 2.78 -8.53 13.86
C LEU A 131 3.65 -9.39 14.77
N THR A 132 4.83 -8.89 15.06
CA THR A 132 5.78 -9.47 16.02
C THR A 132 6.01 -8.55 17.22
N ALA A 133 5.87 -7.23 17.03
CA ALA A 133 5.96 -6.26 18.13
C ALA A 133 5.13 -4.99 17.81
N VAL A 134 4.62 -4.36 18.87
CA VAL A 134 3.98 -3.05 18.84
C VAL A 134 4.47 -2.29 20.08
N GLU A 135 5.10 -1.14 19.88
CA GLU A 135 5.67 -0.30 20.93
C GLU A 135 5.28 1.17 20.74
N SER A 136 5.17 1.91 21.83
CA SER A 136 5.04 3.37 21.79
C SER A 136 6.38 3.96 21.34
N ALA A 137 6.40 4.73 20.25
CA ALA A 137 7.65 5.30 19.74
C ALA A 137 8.18 6.47 20.59
N GLU A 138 7.39 6.95 21.56
CA GLU A 138 7.81 7.91 22.60
C GLU A 138 8.75 7.28 23.63
N ALA A 139 8.67 5.96 23.84
CA ALA A 139 9.46 5.25 24.84
C ALA A 139 10.92 4.99 24.39
N ARG A 140 11.28 5.37 23.16
CA ARG A 140 12.60 5.12 22.57
C ARG A 140 13.29 6.44 22.20
N VAL A 141 13.44 7.30 23.20
CA VAL A 141 14.37 8.43 23.18
C VAL A 141 15.56 8.03 24.05
N GLU A 142 16.51 7.31 23.44
CA GLU A 142 17.87 7.11 23.95
C GLU A 142 18.84 7.37 22.80
#